data_AF-A0A852GFS5-F1
#
_entry.id   AF-A0A852GFS5-F1
#
_cell.length_a   1.000
_cell.length_b   1.000
_cell.length_c   1.000
_cell.angle_alpha   90.00
_cell.angle_beta   90.00
_cell.angle_gamma   90.00
#
_symmetry.space_group_name_H-M   'P 1'
#
loop_
_entity.id
_entity.type
_entity.pdbx_description
1 polymer ?
#
loop_
_entity_poly.entity_id
_entity_poly.type
_entity_poly.pdbx_seq_one_letter_code
_entity_poly.pdbx_strand_id
1 'polypeptide(L)'
;LFVVLGAGLAAASHPLLYVKLLVQVGHEPLPPTVGRNVLGRKVLYLPGFFTYARHIVEVDGKRGLFRGLTPRLISSTLSTITRGSVKKAFPLEDMEHVSNKDDVKTSLRKVVKETSHEMMMQCVSRVVSHPLHVISMRCMVQFVGREVKYSGVFSAIGRIFKEEGILGFFVGLVPHILGDVIFLWCCNLLAHFINTYAVDDNFSQASVIRSYTKFVMGIAVSMLTYPFLLVGDLMAVNNCGLRAGLPPYAPAFTSWIHCWRYLSAQGQLFRGSSLLFRRAPMPATCFPID
;
A
#
# COMPACT_ATOMS: atom_id res chain seq x y z
N LEU A 1 -22.57 10.09 4.44
CA LEU A 1 -22.48 9.34 3.16
C LEU A 1 -21.04 8.93 2.81
N PHE A 2 -20.10 9.87 2.64
CA PHE A 2 -18.71 9.55 2.25
C PHE A 2 -17.97 8.57 3.19
N VAL A 3 -18.12 8.71 4.51
CA VAL A 3 -17.51 7.78 5.49
C VAL A 3 -18.05 6.36 5.34
N VAL A 4 -19.37 6.22 5.13
CA VAL A 4 -20.03 4.91 4.98
C VAL A 4 -19.62 4.24 3.68
N LEU A 5 -19.55 5.00 2.58
CA LEU A 5 -19.06 4.51 1.29
C LEU A 5 -17.59 4.06 1.38
N GLY A 6 -16.73 4.86 2.04
CA GLY A 6 -15.33 4.53 2.27
C GLY A 6 -15.15 3.28 3.14
N ALA A 7 -15.97 3.12 4.18
CA ALA A 7 -15.97 1.93 5.02
C ALA A 7 -16.44 0.68 4.26
N GLY A 8 -17.48 0.80 3.43
CA GLY A 8 -17.98 -0.29 2.57
C GLY A 8 -16.92 -0.76 1.58
N LEU A 9 -16.24 0.17 0.90
CA LEU A 9 -15.14 -0.16 -0.01
C LEU A 9 -13.94 -0.78 0.71
N ALA A 10 -13.60 -0.27 1.91
CA ALA A 10 -12.53 -0.83 2.72
C ALA A 10 -12.83 -2.27 3.17
N ALA A 11 -14.08 -2.56 3.53
CA ALA A 11 -14.52 -3.91 3.88
C ALA A 11 -14.52 -4.85 2.67
N ALA A 12 -15.04 -4.40 1.52
CA ALA A 12 -15.07 -5.20 0.29
C ALA A 12 -13.66 -5.54 -0.23
N SER A 13 -12.73 -4.58 -0.15
CA SER A 13 -11.33 -4.76 -0.57
C SER A 13 -10.45 -5.46 0.48
N HIS A 14 -10.99 -5.76 1.67
CA HIS A 14 -10.19 -6.26 2.78
C HIS A 14 -9.54 -7.63 2.52
N PRO A 15 -10.25 -8.64 1.99
CA PRO A 15 -9.64 -9.93 1.68
C PRO A 15 -8.45 -9.82 0.71
N LEU A 16 -8.56 -8.93 -0.29
CA LEU A 16 -7.50 -8.70 -1.26
C LEU A 16 -6.22 -8.19 -0.60
N LEU A 17 -6.37 -7.18 0.26
CA LEU A 17 -5.25 -6.58 0.98
C LEU A 17 -4.66 -7.52 2.03
N TYR A 18 -5.49 -8.34 2.66
CA TYR A 18 -5.02 -9.35 3.60
C TYR A 18 -4.13 -10.39 2.91
N VAL A 19 -4.59 -10.97 1.79
CA VAL A 19 -3.76 -11.91 1.01
C VAL A 19 -2.51 -11.21 0.48
N LYS A 20 -2.62 -9.96 0.01
CA LYS A 20 -1.46 -9.17 -0.44
C LYS A 20 -0.40 -9.06 0.65
N LEU A 21 -0.81 -8.70 1.86
CA LEU A 21 0.10 -8.55 2.98
C LEU A 21 0.81 -9.87 3.33
N LEU A 22 0.08 -10.99 3.37
CA LEU A 22 0.68 -12.30 3.61
C LEU A 22 1.73 -12.65 2.54
N VAL A 23 1.47 -12.32 1.27
CA VAL A 23 2.45 -12.48 0.20
C VAL A 23 3.65 -11.53 0.37
N GLN A 24 3.42 -10.27 0.77
CA GLN A 24 4.48 -9.28 1.00
C GLN A 24 5.45 -9.76 2.09
N VAL A 25 4.93 -10.27 3.21
CA VAL A 25 5.78 -10.82 4.29
C VAL A 25 6.49 -12.13 3.90
N GLY A 26 6.17 -12.71 2.73
CA GLY A 26 6.79 -13.93 2.22
C GLY A 26 6.16 -15.21 2.77
N HIS A 27 4.94 -15.14 3.30
CA HIS A 27 4.20 -16.34 3.67
C HIS A 27 3.68 -17.02 2.40
N GLU A 28 4.10 -18.27 2.17
CA GLU A 28 3.68 -19.10 1.03
C GLU A 28 3.45 -20.55 1.50
N PRO A 29 2.27 -20.87 2.09
CA PRO A 29 2.00 -22.17 2.70
C PRO A 29 1.65 -23.28 1.68
N LEU A 30 1.37 -22.92 0.44
CA LEU A 30 0.96 -23.85 -0.62
C LEU A 30 2.09 -24.00 -1.65
N PRO A 31 2.41 -25.23 -2.10
CA PRO A 31 3.51 -25.45 -3.03
C PRO A 31 3.21 -24.84 -4.41
N PRO A 32 4.24 -24.41 -5.15
CA PRO A 32 4.08 -23.94 -6.51
C PRO A 32 3.68 -25.09 -7.46
N THR A 33 2.87 -24.78 -8.46
CA THR A 33 2.44 -25.74 -9.49
C THR A 33 3.22 -25.53 -10.78
N VAL A 34 3.55 -26.61 -11.48
CA VAL A 34 4.24 -26.53 -12.77
C VAL A 34 3.22 -26.22 -13.87
N GLY A 35 3.49 -25.19 -14.67
CA GLY A 35 2.70 -24.83 -15.84
C GLY A 35 3.57 -24.47 -17.04
N ARG A 36 2.94 -24.18 -18.19
CA ARG A 36 3.62 -23.63 -19.37
C ARG A 36 3.26 -22.16 -19.55
N ASN A 37 4.21 -21.33 -19.97
CA ASN A 37 3.92 -19.95 -20.37
C ASN A 37 3.36 -19.91 -21.81
N VAL A 38 2.98 -18.70 -22.28
CA VAL A 38 2.52 -18.48 -23.66
C VAL A 38 3.55 -18.87 -24.72
N LEU A 39 4.83 -18.96 -24.35
CA LEU A 39 5.94 -19.41 -25.21
C LEU A 39 6.28 -20.89 -25.01
N GLY A 40 5.41 -21.68 -24.35
CA GLY A 40 5.61 -23.12 -24.12
C GLY A 40 6.67 -23.50 -23.08
N ARG A 41 7.37 -22.55 -22.46
CA ARG A 41 8.40 -22.84 -21.45
C ARG A 41 7.77 -23.27 -20.13
N LYS A 42 8.33 -24.30 -19.48
CA LYS A 42 7.96 -24.77 -18.14
C LYS A 42 8.28 -23.68 -17.10
N VAL A 43 7.30 -23.27 -16.29
CA VAL A 43 7.42 -22.23 -15.25
C VAL A 43 6.68 -22.69 -14.00
N LEU A 44 7.25 -22.42 -12.82
CA LEU A 44 6.56 -22.61 -11.53
C LEU A 44 5.63 -21.42 -11.25
N TYR A 45 4.34 -21.71 -11.16
CA TYR A 45 3.31 -20.76 -10.76
C TYR A 45 3.05 -20.89 -9.26
N LEU A 46 3.11 -19.75 -8.57
CA LEU A 46 2.66 -19.66 -7.20
C LEU A 46 1.13 -19.55 -7.18
N PRO A 47 0.46 -20.04 -6.13
CA PRO A 47 -0.99 -19.98 -6.00
C PRO A 47 -1.55 -18.58 -6.26
N GLY A 48 -2.67 -18.47 -6.98
CA GLY A 48 -3.33 -17.17 -7.17
C GLY A 48 -4.03 -16.68 -5.89
N PHE A 49 -4.53 -15.44 -5.96
CA PHE A 49 -5.36 -14.83 -4.91
C PHE A 49 -6.46 -15.77 -4.40
N PHE A 50 -7.26 -16.34 -5.31
CA PHE A 50 -8.43 -17.14 -4.94
C PHE A 50 -8.06 -18.43 -4.20
N THR A 51 -7.02 -19.13 -4.66
CA THR A 51 -6.50 -20.32 -3.98
C THR A 51 -6.02 -19.96 -2.58
N TYR A 52 -5.33 -18.83 -2.45
CA TYR A 52 -4.80 -18.40 -1.16
C TYR A 52 -5.91 -17.94 -0.20
N ALA A 53 -6.91 -17.20 -0.70
CA ALA A 53 -8.09 -16.81 0.06
C ALA A 53 -8.89 -18.05 0.51
N ARG A 54 -9.05 -19.06 -0.36
CA ARG A 54 -9.69 -20.33 0.00
C ARG A 54 -8.94 -21.04 1.13
N HIS A 55 -7.62 -21.08 1.07
CA HIS A 55 -6.80 -21.63 2.15
C HIS A 55 -7.04 -20.93 3.49
N ILE A 56 -7.14 -19.58 3.50
CA ILE A 56 -7.47 -18.83 4.71
C ILE A 56 -8.87 -19.20 5.23
N VAL A 57 -9.86 -19.36 4.35
CA VAL A 57 -11.22 -19.80 4.74
C VAL A 57 -11.20 -21.22 5.32
N GLU A 58 -10.39 -22.11 4.77
CA GLU A 58 -10.25 -23.50 5.26
C GLU A 58 -9.58 -23.55 6.65
N VAL A 59 -8.67 -22.61 6.96
CA VAL A 59 -7.95 -22.57 8.24
C VAL A 59 -8.71 -21.79 9.33
N ASP A 60 -9.13 -20.56 9.05
CA ASP A 60 -9.73 -19.63 10.04
C ASP A 60 -11.26 -19.44 9.85
N GLY A 61 -11.86 -20.13 8.87
CA GLY A 61 -13.26 -19.94 8.50
C GLY A 61 -13.53 -18.65 7.71
N LYS A 62 -14.78 -18.44 7.28
CA LYS A 62 -15.18 -17.26 6.49
C LYS A 62 -14.92 -15.92 7.19
N ARG A 63 -14.99 -15.90 8.53
CA ARG A 63 -14.70 -14.71 9.34
C ARG A 63 -13.19 -14.40 9.38
N GLY A 64 -12.32 -15.39 9.17
CA GLY A 64 -10.88 -15.22 9.07
C GLY A 64 -10.44 -14.25 7.98
N LEU A 65 -11.19 -14.17 6.87
CA LEU A 65 -10.91 -13.24 5.77
C LEU A 65 -10.98 -11.77 6.16
N PHE A 66 -11.61 -11.43 7.29
CA PHE A 66 -11.83 -10.07 7.77
C PHE A 66 -10.99 -9.74 9.01
N ARG A 67 -9.92 -10.51 9.25
CA ARG A 67 -9.03 -10.32 10.39
C ARG A 67 -8.28 -8.98 10.28
N GLY A 68 -8.37 -8.15 11.32
CA GLY A 68 -7.78 -6.81 11.31
C GLY A 68 -8.64 -5.77 10.57
N LEU A 69 -9.87 -6.09 10.15
CA LEU A 69 -10.78 -5.11 9.53
C LEU A 69 -11.15 -3.99 10.49
N THR A 70 -11.47 -4.30 11.75
CA THR A 70 -11.90 -3.30 12.75
C THR A 70 -10.91 -2.13 12.91
N PRO A 71 -9.61 -2.35 13.25
CA PRO A 71 -8.66 -1.24 13.35
C PRO A 71 -8.50 -0.48 12.02
N ARG A 72 -8.66 -1.14 10.87
CA ARG A 72 -8.61 -0.48 9.57
C ARG A 72 -9.80 0.44 9.30
N LEU A 73 -11.02 0.04 9.68
CA LEU A 73 -12.20 0.88 9.55
C LEU A 73 -12.10 2.13 10.46
N ILE A 74 -11.60 1.95 11.68
CA ILE A 74 -11.32 3.07 12.59
C ILE A 74 -10.25 3.99 11.98
N SER A 75 -9.16 3.42 11.46
CA SER A 75 -8.09 4.15 10.77
C SER A 75 -8.61 5.01 9.61
N SER A 76 -9.49 4.44 8.78
CA SER A 76 -10.09 5.14 7.62
C SER A 76 -11.02 6.28 8.05
N THR A 77 -11.83 6.04 9.08
CA THR A 77 -12.72 7.05 9.66
C THR A 77 -11.92 8.20 10.25
N LEU A 78 -10.89 7.88 11.04
CA LEU A 78 -9.99 8.87 11.65
C LEU A 78 -9.23 9.69 10.60
N SER A 79 -8.78 9.04 9.52
CA SER A 79 -8.13 9.69 8.37
C SER A 79 -9.06 10.72 7.72
N THR A 80 -10.32 10.34 7.47
CA THR A 80 -11.33 11.22 6.87
C THR A 80 -11.64 12.43 7.76
N ILE A 81 -11.82 12.20 9.07
CA ILE A 81 -12.07 13.27 10.05
C ILE A 81 -10.88 14.22 10.13
N THR A 82 -9.66 13.68 10.16
CA THR A 82 -8.43 14.47 10.22
C THR A 82 -8.28 15.34 8.98
N ARG A 83 -8.49 14.79 7.78
CA ARG A 83 -8.48 15.57 6.53
C ARG A 83 -9.51 16.71 6.55
N GLY A 84 -10.73 16.44 7.03
CA GLY A 84 -11.75 17.48 7.18
C GLY A 84 -11.35 18.58 8.17
N SER A 85 -10.66 18.21 9.24
CA SER A 85 -10.18 19.15 10.26
C SER A 85 -9.01 20.00 9.75
N VAL A 86 -8.03 19.39 9.07
CA VAL A 86 -6.89 20.10 8.45
C VAL A 86 -7.37 21.05 7.36
N LYS A 87 -8.34 20.63 6.54
CA LYS A 87 -8.94 21.50 5.50
C LYS A 87 -9.61 22.74 6.09
N LYS A 88 -10.21 22.63 7.28
CA LYS A 88 -10.82 23.77 7.99
C LYS A 88 -9.78 24.66 8.67
N ALA A 89 -8.73 24.05 9.24
CA ALA A 89 -7.68 24.78 9.93
C ALA A 89 -6.77 25.58 8.97
N PHE A 90 -6.58 25.06 7.76
CA PHE A 90 -5.77 25.69 6.71
C PHE A 90 -6.62 25.80 5.43
N PRO A 91 -7.53 26.78 5.32
CA PRO A 91 -8.25 26.99 4.07
C PRO A 91 -7.28 27.41 2.97
N LEU A 92 -7.46 26.85 1.77
CA LEU A 92 -6.78 27.36 0.59
C LEU A 92 -7.47 28.65 0.16
N GLU A 93 -6.77 29.78 0.25
CA GLU A 93 -7.21 31.02 -0.38
C GLU A 93 -7.11 30.88 -1.91
N ASP A 94 -8.23 31.07 -2.59
CA ASP A 94 -8.33 31.11 -4.04
C ASP A 94 -7.48 32.28 -4.57
N MET A 95 -6.50 31.98 -5.41
CA MET A 95 -5.73 33.03 -6.08
C MET A 95 -6.55 33.53 -7.27
N GLU A 96 -6.94 34.82 -7.23
CA GLU A 96 -7.60 35.49 -8.34
C GLU A 96 -6.77 35.39 -9.65
N HIS A 97 -7.49 35.17 -10.76
CA HIS A 97 -6.93 35.02 -12.09
C HIS A 97 -6.26 36.32 -12.57
N VAL A 98 -4.94 36.43 -12.43
CA VAL A 98 -4.16 37.45 -13.15
C VAL A 98 -3.71 36.87 -14.49
N SER A 99 -4.39 37.31 -15.54
CA SER A 99 -4.13 36.98 -16.95
C SER A 99 -3.11 37.97 -17.54
N ASN A 100 -1.90 37.50 -17.88
CA ASN A 100 -1.25 37.70 -19.20
C ASN A 100 0.18 37.12 -19.22
N LYS A 101 0.55 36.35 -20.26
CA LYS A 101 1.88 35.78 -20.60
C LYS A 101 2.67 34.97 -19.54
N ASP A 102 2.42 35.20 -18.24
CA ASP A 102 2.85 34.44 -17.07
C ASP A 102 2.00 33.18 -16.84
N ASP A 103 1.19 32.76 -17.81
CA ASP A 103 0.12 31.76 -17.64
C ASP A 103 0.66 30.38 -17.21
N VAL A 104 1.73 29.89 -17.84
CA VAL A 104 2.36 28.60 -17.47
C VAL A 104 3.00 28.67 -16.08
N LYS A 105 3.73 29.75 -15.77
CA LYS A 105 4.40 29.92 -14.47
C LYS A 105 3.40 30.10 -13.33
N THR A 106 2.31 30.81 -13.60
CA THR A 106 1.20 31.04 -12.68
C THR A 106 0.42 29.74 -12.46
N SER A 107 0.18 28.97 -13.52
CA SER A 107 -0.47 27.64 -13.45
C SER A 107 0.39 26.63 -12.68
N LEU A 108 1.70 26.59 -12.92
CA LEU A 108 2.63 25.73 -12.16
C LEU A 108 2.65 26.14 -10.68
N ARG A 109 2.72 27.44 -10.38
CA ARG A 109 2.65 27.95 -8.99
C ARG A 109 1.34 27.52 -8.30
N LYS A 110 0.21 27.58 -9.02
CA LYS A 110 -1.08 27.10 -8.52
C LYS A 110 -1.04 25.60 -8.21
N VAL A 111 -0.56 24.78 -9.14
CA VAL A 111 -0.41 23.32 -8.94
C VAL A 111 0.49 23.00 -7.76
N VAL A 112 1.61 23.72 -7.59
CA VAL A 112 2.51 23.56 -6.45
C VAL A 112 1.84 23.93 -5.13
N LYS A 113 1.09 25.05 -5.08
CA LYS A 113 0.36 25.47 -3.87
C LYS A 113 -0.72 24.45 -3.48
N GLU A 114 -1.53 24.01 -4.45
CA GLU A 114 -2.57 22.99 -4.27
C GLU A 114 -1.97 21.65 -3.84
N THR A 115 -0.92 21.19 -4.52
CA THR A 115 -0.24 19.92 -4.21
C THR A 115 0.42 19.96 -2.83
N SER A 116 1.01 21.09 -2.45
CA SER A 116 1.63 21.25 -1.12
C SER A 116 0.60 21.18 0.00
N HIS A 117 -0.58 21.76 -0.23
CA HIS A 117 -1.69 21.69 0.72
C HIS A 117 -2.27 20.27 0.83
N GLU A 118 -2.47 19.60 -0.30
CA GLU A 118 -2.91 18.20 -0.34
C GLU A 118 -1.89 17.28 0.35
N MET A 119 -0.59 17.52 0.13
CA MET A 119 0.51 16.82 0.79
C MET A 119 0.43 16.99 2.31
N MET A 120 0.25 18.21 2.81
CA MET A 120 0.11 18.47 4.25
C MET A 120 -1.08 17.70 4.83
N MET A 121 -2.25 17.77 4.17
CA MET A 121 -3.43 17.03 4.59
C MET A 121 -3.18 15.52 4.63
N GLN A 122 -2.50 14.97 3.62
CA GLN A 122 -2.19 13.55 3.53
C GLN A 122 -1.19 13.11 4.60
N CYS A 123 -0.12 13.87 4.83
CA CYS A 123 0.90 13.58 5.84
C CYS A 123 0.29 13.58 7.26
N VAL A 124 -0.45 14.62 7.64
CA VAL A 124 -1.08 14.71 8.96
C VAL A 124 -2.08 13.57 9.15
N SER A 125 -2.92 13.34 8.14
CA SER A 125 -3.87 12.22 8.14
C SER A 125 -3.18 10.86 8.29
N ARG A 126 -2.05 10.65 7.61
CA ARG A 126 -1.28 9.40 7.70
C ARG A 126 -0.71 9.22 9.09
N VAL A 127 -0.05 10.25 9.66
CA VAL A 127 0.54 10.20 11.02
C VAL A 127 -0.51 9.83 12.06
N VAL A 128 -1.67 10.48 12.04
CA VAL A 128 -2.74 10.24 13.02
C VAL A 128 -3.34 8.82 12.87
N SER A 129 -3.52 8.33 11.64
CA SER A 129 -4.11 7.02 11.39
C SER A 129 -3.12 5.85 11.41
N HIS A 130 -1.81 6.10 11.38
CA HIS A 130 -0.79 5.07 11.24
C HIS A 130 -0.74 4.05 12.39
N PRO A 131 -0.91 4.43 13.67
CA PRO A 131 -0.97 3.45 14.77
C PRO A 131 -2.02 2.34 14.56
N LEU A 132 -3.21 2.72 14.09
CA LEU A 132 -4.29 1.78 13.79
C LEU A 132 -3.99 0.93 12.54
N HIS A 133 -3.29 1.50 11.57
CA HIS A 133 -2.78 0.75 10.43
C HIS A 133 -1.81 -0.36 10.89
N VAL A 134 -0.81 -0.04 11.72
CA VAL A 134 0.15 -1.02 12.26
C VAL A 134 -0.57 -2.15 13.01
N ILE A 135 -1.55 -1.81 13.86
CA ILE A 135 -2.38 -2.81 14.56
C ILE A 135 -3.12 -3.72 13.56
N SER A 136 -3.72 -3.16 12.50
CA SER A 136 -4.41 -3.94 11.47
C SER A 136 -3.47 -4.94 10.78
N MET A 137 -2.28 -4.48 10.38
CA MET A 137 -1.28 -5.32 9.71
C MET A 137 -0.81 -6.47 10.62
N ARG A 138 -0.56 -6.19 11.90
CA ARG A 138 -0.15 -7.22 12.88
C ARG A 138 -1.29 -8.20 13.20
N CYS A 139 -2.53 -7.72 13.26
CA CYS A 139 -3.71 -8.58 13.38
C CYS A 139 -3.89 -9.53 12.19
N MET A 140 -3.52 -9.12 10.97
CA MET A 140 -3.52 -9.98 9.79
C MET A 140 -2.37 -11.00 9.85
N VAL A 141 -1.14 -10.52 10.10
CA VAL A 141 0.08 -11.33 9.99
C VAL A 141 0.22 -12.42 11.06
N GLN A 142 -0.43 -12.27 12.22
CA GLN A 142 -0.47 -13.34 13.23
C GLN A 142 -1.08 -14.67 12.72
N PHE A 143 -1.76 -14.67 11.57
CA PHE A 143 -2.21 -15.88 10.87
C PHE A 143 -1.06 -16.84 10.54
N VAL A 144 0.09 -16.32 10.14
CA VAL A 144 1.27 -17.12 9.74
C VAL A 144 1.70 -18.08 10.85
N GLY A 145 1.74 -17.59 12.09
CA GLY A 145 2.11 -18.37 13.26
C GLY A 145 0.93 -19.07 13.95
N ARG A 146 -0.30 -18.88 13.45
CA ARG A 146 -1.57 -19.21 14.14
C ARG A 146 -1.63 -18.62 15.55
N GLU A 147 -1.13 -17.41 15.69
CA GLU A 147 -1.01 -16.72 16.98
C GLU A 147 -2.29 -15.93 17.30
N VAL A 148 -2.59 -15.80 18.60
CA VAL A 148 -3.72 -15.03 19.14
C VAL A 148 -3.27 -13.80 19.93
N LYS A 149 -2.11 -13.24 19.57
CA LYS A 149 -1.49 -12.09 20.25
C LYS A 149 -2.38 -10.82 20.16
N TYR A 150 -3.01 -10.58 19.02
CA TYR A 150 -3.79 -9.37 18.78
C TYR A 150 -5.28 -9.72 18.54
N SER A 151 -6.00 -10.05 19.63
CA SER A 151 -7.42 -10.43 19.62
C SER A 151 -8.39 -9.25 19.60
N GLY A 152 -7.95 -8.04 19.93
CA GLY A 152 -8.75 -6.82 19.90
C GLY A 152 -7.89 -5.55 19.85
N VAL A 153 -8.49 -4.43 19.46
CA VAL A 153 -7.76 -3.15 19.25
C VAL A 153 -7.13 -2.65 20.56
N PHE A 154 -7.89 -2.59 21.65
CA PHE A 154 -7.37 -2.13 22.95
C PHE A 154 -6.30 -3.07 23.53
N SER A 155 -6.49 -4.39 23.40
CA SER A 155 -5.48 -5.36 23.79
C SER A 155 -4.20 -5.18 22.98
N ALA A 156 -4.31 -4.95 21.67
CA ALA A 156 -3.17 -4.69 20.81
C ALA A 156 -2.43 -3.41 21.19
N ILE A 157 -3.16 -2.32 21.47
CA ILE A 157 -2.55 -1.07 21.95
C ILE A 157 -1.75 -1.32 23.24
N GLY A 158 -2.36 -1.97 24.23
CA GLY A 158 -1.67 -2.26 25.50
C GLY A 158 -0.42 -3.12 25.33
N ARG A 159 -0.47 -4.15 24.47
CA ARG A 159 0.70 -5.00 24.19
C ARG A 159 1.81 -4.26 23.47
N ILE A 160 1.49 -3.54 22.38
CA ILE A 160 2.50 -2.80 21.61
C ILE A 160 3.17 -1.76 22.50
N PHE A 161 2.38 -1.02 23.29
CA PHE A 161 2.92 -0.02 24.21
C PHE A 161 3.84 -0.64 25.27
N LYS A 162 3.49 -1.80 25.81
CA LYS A 162 4.30 -2.49 26.84
C LYS A 162 5.57 -3.12 26.27
N GLU A 163 5.52 -3.69 25.06
CA GLU A 163 6.63 -4.46 24.47
C GLU A 163 7.58 -3.60 23.63
N GLU A 164 7.06 -2.59 22.91
CA GLU A 164 7.82 -1.78 21.93
C GLU A 164 7.77 -0.27 22.23
N GLY A 165 6.95 0.15 23.20
CA GLY A 165 6.73 1.56 23.51
C GLY A 165 5.96 2.31 22.43
N ILE A 166 6.05 3.64 22.45
CA ILE A 166 5.34 4.51 21.51
C ILE A 166 5.85 4.37 20.06
N LEU A 167 7.15 4.08 19.90
CA LEU A 167 7.78 3.95 18.59
C LEU A 167 7.27 2.72 17.81
N GLY A 168 6.81 1.67 18.52
CA GLY A 168 6.20 0.49 17.92
C GLY A 168 4.92 0.79 17.11
N PHE A 169 4.26 1.93 17.35
CA PHE A 169 3.11 2.36 16.54
C PHE A 169 3.47 3.09 15.26
N PHE A 170 4.74 3.52 15.12
CA PHE A 170 5.23 4.35 14.01
C PHE A 170 6.28 3.66 13.14
N VAL A 171 6.47 2.35 13.32
CA VAL A 171 7.33 1.55 12.45
C VAL A 171 6.79 1.49 11.02
N GLY A 172 7.65 1.78 10.04
CA GLY A 172 7.26 1.83 8.64
C GLY A 172 6.58 3.13 8.20
N LEU A 173 6.38 4.11 9.10
CA LEU A 173 5.77 5.40 8.75
C LEU A 173 6.55 6.15 7.66
N VAL A 174 7.88 6.22 7.81
CA VAL A 174 8.76 6.98 6.90
C VAL A 174 8.64 6.52 5.44
N PRO A 175 8.85 5.23 5.10
CA PRO A 175 8.68 4.78 3.72
C PRO A 175 7.24 4.95 3.21
N HIS A 176 6.20 4.77 4.05
CA HIS A 176 4.82 5.04 3.63
C HIS A 176 4.60 6.51 3.26
N ILE A 177 5.04 7.47 4.09
CA ILE A 177 4.92 8.89 3.79
C ILE A 177 5.72 9.25 2.52
N LEU A 178 6.95 8.76 2.38
CA LEU A 178 7.77 9.00 1.19
C LEU A 178 7.07 8.51 -0.08
N GLY A 179 6.54 7.29 -0.06
CA GLY A 179 5.80 6.73 -1.18
C GLY A 179 4.54 7.54 -1.53
N ASP A 180 3.78 7.94 -0.52
CA ASP A 180 2.57 8.76 -0.66
C ASP A 180 2.88 10.15 -1.25
N VAL A 181 3.93 10.82 -0.76
CA VAL A 181 4.36 12.14 -1.24
C VAL A 181 4.87 12.06 -2.67
N ILE A 182 5.74 11.10 -2.99
CA ILE A 182 6.25 10.91 -4.36
C ILE A 182 5.08 10.63 -5.31
N PHE A 183 4.15 9.76 -4.91
CA PHE A 183 2.97 9.45 -5.70
C PHE A 183 2.14 10.71 -6.01
N LEU A 184 1.80 11.48 -4.98
CA LEU A 184 1.00 12.68 -5.10
C LEU A 184 1.64 13.72 -6.03
N TRP A 185 2.91 14.05 -5.81
CA TRP A 185 3.63 15.04 -6.60
C TRP A 185 3.80 14.59 -8.05
N CYS A 186 4.18 13.33 -8.28
CA CYS A 186 4.30 12.80 -9.64
C CYS A 186 2.95 12.84 -10.36
N CYS A 187 1.85 12.42 -9.72
CA CYS A 187 0.52 12.45 -10.34
C CYS A 187 0.05 13.88 -10.67
N ASN A 188 0.19 14.83 -9.73
CA ASN A 188 -0.29 16.20 -9.94
C ASN A 188 0.56 16.96 -10.98
N LEU A 189 1.89 16.83 -10.93
CA LEU A 189 2.76 17.44 -11.94
C LEU A 189 2.52 16.83 -13.32
N LEU A 190 2.42 15.51 -13.41
CA LEU A 190 2.20 14.84 -14.69
C LEU A 190 0.83 15.18 -15.27
N ALA A 191 -0.21 15.30 -14.42
CA ALA A 191 -1.52 15.78 -14.87
C ALA A 191 -1.44 17.22 -15.39
N HIS A 192 -0.67 18.10 -14.76
CA HIS A 192 -0.45 19.46 -15.23
C HIS A 192 0.24 19.47 -16.59
N PHE A 193 1.37 18.78 -16.75
CA PHE A 193 2.09 18.70 -18.01
C PHE A 193 1.23 18.15 -19.14
N ILE A 194 0.44 17.11 -18.88
CA ILE A 194 -0.44 16.52 -19.89
C ILE A 194 -1.57 17.47 -20.27
N ASN A 195 -2.20 18.13 -19.30
CA ASN A 195 -3.25 19.09 -19.59
C ASN A 195 -2.72 20.29 -20.38
N THR A 196 -1.50 20.74 -20.12
CA THR A 196 -0.89 21.90 -20.77
C THR A 196 -0.33 21.58 -22.17
N TYR A 197 0.26 20.40 -22.38
CA TYR A 197 0.97 20.08 -23.62
C TYR A 197 0.28 19.06 -24.53
N ALA A 198 -0.58 18.18 -24.00
CA ALA A 198 -1.15 17.08 -24.76
C ALA A 198 -2.65 17.25 -25.10
N VAL A 199 -3.33 18.23 -24.51
CA VAL A 199 -4.79 18.40 -24.66
C VAL A 199 -5.12 19.85 -25.03
N ASP A 200 -5.23 20.12 -26.33
CA ASP A 200 -5.81 21.37 -26.82
C ASP A 200 -7.31 21.44 -26.43
N ASP A 201 -7.73 22.57 -25.84
CA ASP A 201 -9.10 22.77 -25.36
C ASP A 201 -10.16 22.77 -26.48
N ASN A 202 -9.75 22.76 -27.75
CA ASN A 202 -10.63 22.73 -28.91
C ASN A 202 -11.24 21.34 -29.22
N PHE A 203 -10.91 20.30 -28.47
CA PHE A 203 -11.42 18.95 -28.71
C PHE A 203 -12.60 18.60 -27.78
N SER A 204 -13.75 18.23 -28.35
CA SER A 204 -14.98 17.90 -27.59
C SER A 204 -14.82 16.70 -26.63
N GLN A 205 -13.78 15.88 -26.77
CA GLN A 205 -13.46 14.75 -25.90
C GLN A 205 -12.30 14.99 -24.91
N ALA A 206 -11.82 16.23 -24.76
CA ALA A 206 -10.69 16.57 -23.88
C ALA A 206 -10.86 16.05 -22.44
N SER A 207 -12.07 16.12 -21.87
CA SER A 207 -12.35 15.66 -20.49
C SER A 207 -12.17 14.15 -20.30
N VAL A 208 -12.57 13.35 -21.30
CA VAL A 208 -12.43 11.88 -21.29
C VAL A 208 -10.96 11.49 -21.38
N ILE A 209 -10.22 12.14 -22.27
CA ILE A 209 -8.77 11.92 -22.44
C ILE A 209 -8.03 12.28 -21.15
N ARG A 210 -8.36 13.42 -20.51
CA ARG A 210 -7.77 13.81 -19.22
C ARG A 210 -8.04 12.79 -18.12
N SER A 211 -9.24 12.21 -18.07
CA SER A 211 -9.58 11.17 -17.08
C SER A 211 -8.81 9.87 -17.31
N TYR A 212 -8.77 9.39 -18.56
CA TYR A 212 -8.04 8.18 -18.93
C TYR A 212 -6.55 8.33 -18.66
N THR A 213 -5.97 9.46 -19.03
CA THR A 213 -4.55 9.71 -18.82
C THR A 213 -4.21 9.80 -17.33
N LYS A 214 -5.02 10.47 -16.51
CA LYS A 214 -4.84 10.46 -15.04
C LYS A 214 -4.87 9.03 -14.48
N PHE A 215 -5.77 8.18 -14.97
CA PHE A 215 -5.86 6.79 -14.54
C PHE A 215 -4.61 5.98 -14.91
N VAL A 216 -4.17 6.03 -16.17
CA VAL A 216 -2.98 5.30 -16.65
C VAL A 216 -1.72 5.78 -15.93
N MET A 217 -1.57 7.10 -15.75
CA MET A 217 -0.45 7.69 -15.00
C MET A 217 -0.48 7.30 -13.53
N GLY A 218 -1.66 7.26 -12.91
CA GLY A 218 -1.82 6.74 -11.54
C GLY A 218 -1.31 5.31 -11.42
N ILE A 219 -1.62 4.43 -12.38
CA ILE A 219 -1.09 3.06 -12.39
C ILE A 219 0.44 3.08 -12.51
N ALA A 220 1.00 3.81 -13.47
CA ALA A 220 2.44 3.85 -13.69
C ALA A 220 3.21 4.38 -12.47
N VAL A 221 2.74 5.48 -11.87
CA VAL A 221 3.35 6.05 -10.66
C VAL A 221 3.17 5.11 -9.47
N SER A 222 2.04 4.39 -9.35
CA SER A 222 1.85 3.39 -8.29
C SER A 222 2.84 2.22 -8.39
N MET A 223 3.24 1.83 -9.61
CA MET A 223 4.29 0.83 -9.81
C MET A 223 5.64 1.38 -9.37
N LEU A 224 5.94 2.65 -9.69
CA LEU A 224 7.16 3.31 -9.26
C LEU A 224 7.27 3.42 -7.73
N THR A 225 6.16 3.75 -7.06
CA THR A 225 6.14 3.92 -5.59
C THR A 225 5.88 2.63 -4.82
N TYR A 226 5.61 1.51 -5.51
CA TYR A 226 5.35 0.21 -4.89
C TYR A 226 6.42 -0.24 -3.88
N PRO A 227 7.74 -0.11 -4.16
CA PRO A 227 8.77 -0.54 -3.23
C PRO A 227 8.70 0.16 -1.86
N PHE A 228 8.26 1.42 -1.82
CA PHE A 228 8.05 2.15 -0.57
C PHE A 228 6.90 1.57 0.25
N LEU A 229 5.80 1.20 -0.42
CA LEU A 229 4.68 0.50 0.20
C LEU A 229 5.15 -0.82 0.81
N LEU A 230 5.85 -1.65 0.03
CA LEU A 230 6.36 -2.95 0.48
C LEU A 230 7.28 -2.81 1.69
N VAL A 231 8.28 -1.92 1.64
CA VAL A 231 9.21 -1.71 2.74
C VAL A 231 8.50 -1.18 3.98
N GLY A 232 7.53 -0.28 3.83
CA GLY A 232 6.73 0.21 4.97
C GLY A 232 5.90 -0.90 5.62
N ASP A 233 5.28 -1.77 4.82
CA ASP A 233 4.48 -2.89 5.31
C ASP A 233 5.33 -3.93 6.05
N LEU A 234 6.53 -4.24 5.52
CA LEU A 234 7.48 -5.14 6.20
C LEU A 234 8.02 -4.53 7.50
N MET A 235 8.35 -3.24 7.50
CA MET A 235 8.81 -2.58 8.72
C MET A 235 7.71 -2.53 9.79
N ALA A 236 6.43 -2.44 9.40
CA ALA A 236 5.31 -2.44 10.36
C ALA A 236 5.17 -3.76 11.14
N VAL A 237 5.65 -4.87 10.56
CA VAL A 237 5.58 -6.22 11.14
C VAL A 237 6.94 -6.75 11.59
N ASN A 238 8.01 -6.01 11.33
CA ASN A 238 9.38 -6.36 11.68
C ASN A 238 9.56 -6.40 13.20
N ASN A 239 10.14 -7.49 13.72
CA ASN A 239 10.49 -7.67 15.13
C ASN A 239 9.35 -7.40 16.13
N CYS A 240 8.09 -7.60 15.74
CA CYS A 240 6.90 -7.31 16.57
C CYS A 240 6.49 -8.45 17.52
N GLY A 241 7.39 -9.42 17.73
CA GLY A 241 7.12 -10.61 18.53
C GLY A 241 6.07 -11.56 17.94
N LEU A 242 5.81 -11.49 16.64
CA LEU A 242 5.05 -12.50 15.88
C LEU A 242 6.02 -13.37 15.09
N ARG A 243 5.69 -14.64 14.86
CA ARG A 243 6.56 -15.57 14.12
C ARG A 243 6.92 -15.06 12.73
N ALA A 244 5.99 -14.41 12.03
CA ALA A 244 6.23 -13.86 10.69
C ALA A 244 7.22 -12.69 10.65
N GLY A 245 7.46 -12.02 11.77
CA GLY A 245 8.36 -10.88 11.88
C GLY A 245 9.70 -11.21 12.56
N LEU A 246 9.95 -12.50 12.82
CA LEU A 246 11.11 -12.98 13.56
C LEU A 246 11.84 -14.09 12.78
N PRO A 247 13.16 -14.27 13.00
CA PRO A 247 13.89 -15.42 12.49
C PRO A 247 13.29 -16.73 13.05
N PRO A 248 13.26 -17.83 12.27
CA PRO A 248 13.84 -18.02 10.93
C PRO A 248 12.92 -17.58 9.78
N TYR A 249 11.68 -17.14 10.03
CA TYR A 249 10.70 -16.82 8.99
C TYR A 249 10.97 -15.49 8.29
N ALA A 250 11.46 -14.49 9.02
CA ALA A 250 11.85 -13.20 8.46
C ALA A 250 13.14 -12.67 9.12
N PRO A 251 14.04 -12.03 8.35
CA PRO A 251 15.19 -11.34 8.92
C PRO A 251 14.74 -10.09 9.71
N ALA A 252 15.45 -9.79 10.79
CA ALA A 252 15.22 -8.57 11.56
C ALA A 252 15.95 -7.38 10.92
N PHE A 253 15.19 -6.34 10.58
CA PHE A 253 15.74 -5.12 10.00
C PHE A 253 15.91 -4.03 11.06
N THR A 254 17.08 -3.39 11.08
CA THR A 254 17.38 -2.24 11.95
C THR A 254 16.79 -0.93 11.44
N SER A 255 16.68 -0.78 10.13
CA SER A 255 16.12 0.40 9.47
C SER A 255 15.40 0.03 8.18
N TRP A 256 14.51 0.90 7.72
CA TRP A 256 13.82 0.72 6.43
C TRP A 256 14.80 0.71 5.25
N ILE A 257 15.93 1.42 5.35
CA ILE A 257 17.01 1.43 4.34
C ILE A 257 17.69 0.07 4.30
N HIS A 258 17.92 -0.56 5.46
CA HIS A 258 18.46 -1.91 5.53
C HIS A 258 17.50 -2.92 4.88
N CYS A 259 16.21 -2.84 5.20
CA CYS A 259 15.16 -3.64 4.56
C CYS A 259 15.15 -3.46 3.03
N TRP A 260 15.21 -2.21 2.56
CA TRP A 260 15.27 -1.90 1.13
C TRP A 260 16.48 -2.52 0.45
N ARG A 261 17.69 -2.33 0.99
CA ARG A 261 18.93 -2.88 0.43
C ARG A 261 18.89 -4.40 0.38
N TYR A 262 18.39 -5.03 1.43
CA TYR A 262 18.22 -6.48 1.49
C TYR A 262 17.27 -6.99 0.39
N LEU A 263 16.06 -6.40 0.27
CA LEU A 263 15.11 -6.79 -0.78
C LEU A 263 15.63 -6.50 -2.18
N SER A 264 16.34 -5.38 -2.37
CA SER A 264 16.95 -5.01 -3.64
C SER A 264 17.99 -6.03 -4.07
N ALA A 265 18.85 -6.49 -3.15
CA ALA A 265 19.87 -7.50 -3.43
C ALA A 265 19.25 -8.85 -3.82
N GLN A 266 18.06 -9.17 -3.31
CA GLN A 266 17.32 -10.40 -3.63
C GLN A 266 16.40 -10.26 -4.85
N GLY A 267 16.28 -9.08 -5.46
CA GLY A 267 15.33 -8.83 -6.54
C GLY A 267 13.85 -8.90 -6.12
N GLN A 268 13.56 -8.64 -4.84
CA GLN A 268 12.24 -8.83 -4.22
C GLN A 268 11.51 -7.52 -3.88
N LEU A 269 11.96 -6.37 -4.36
CA LEU A 269 11.32 -5.07 -4.14
C LEU A 269 9.87 -4.96 -4.68
N PHE A 270 9.47 -5.89 -5.56
CA PHE A 270 8.13 -5.96 -6.13
C PHE A 270 7.33 -7.19 -5.64
N ARG A 271 7.76 -7.81 -4.54
CA ARG A 271 7.08 -8.99 -3.97
C ARG A 271 5.66 -8.63 -3.54
N GLY A 272 4.66 -9.33 -4.09
CA GLY A 272 3.24 -9.07 -3.81
C GLY A 272 2.62 -7.96 -4.66
N SER A 273 3.31 -7.48 -5.70
CA SER A 273 2.77 -6.50 -6.67
C SER A 273 1.68 -7.13 -7.56
N SER A 274 1.80 -8.42 -7.85
CA SER A 274 0.80 -9.23 -8.55
C SER A 274 0.27 -10.32 -7.63
N LEU A 275 -1.05 -10.48 -7.56
CA LEU A 275 -1.73 -11.51 -6.76
C LEU A 275 -2.30 -12.65 -7.61
N LEU A 276 -2.61 -12.36 -8.88
CA LEU A 276 -3.23 -13.34 -9.78
C LEU A 276 -2.18 -14.15 -10.53
N PHE A 277 -1.15 -13.48 -11.05
CA PHE A 277 -0.11 -14.11 -11.84
C PHE A 277 1.22 -13.98 -11.10
N ARG A 278 1.53 -15.00 -10.30
CA ARG A 278 2.75 -15.07 -9.49
C ARG A 278 3.63 -16.21 -10.01
N ARG A 279 4.90 -15.91 -10.24
CA ARG A 279 5.88 -16.88 -10.75
C ARG A 279 6.99 -17.01 -9.72
N ALA A 280 7.41 -18.23 -9.44
CA ALA A 280 8.60 -18.50 -8.64
C ALA A 280 9.83 -18.60 -9.55
N PRO A 281 11.02 -18.16 -9.09
CA PRO A 281 12.28 -18.51 -9.74
C PRO A 281 12.42 -20.03 -9.78
N MET A 282 12.73 -20.59 -10.96
CA MET A 282 13.03 -22.02 -11.10
C MET A 282 14.48 -22.26 -10.64
N PRO A 283 14.75 -23.11 -9.62
CA PRO A 283 16.09 -23.64 -9.43
C PRO A 283 16.44 -24.55 -10.62
N ALA A 284 17.67 -24.43 -11.14
CA ALA A 284 18.15 -25.14 -12.33
C ALA A 284 18.10 -26.68 -12.22
N THR A 285 17.93 -27.22 -11.02
CA THR A 285 17.96 -28.64 -10.68
C THR A 285 16.61 -29.36 -10.78
N CYS A 286 15.52 -28.67 -11.13
CA CYS A 286 14.16 -29.24 -11.15
C CYS A 286 13.76 -29.93 -12.47
N PHE A 287 14.67 -30.06 -13.44
CA PHE A 287 14.41 -30.88 -14.62
C PHE A 287 15.10 -32.23 -14.45
N PRO A 288 14.39 -33.38 -14.47
CA PRO A 288 15.03 -34.58 -14.97
C PRO A 288 15.57 -34.24 -16.36
N ILE A 289 16.82 -34.60 -16.58
CA ILE A 289 17.43 -34.60 -17.91
C ILE A 289 16.59 -35.59 -18.69
N ASP A 290 15.66 -35.10 -19.51
CA ASP A 290 14.97 -35.89 -20.52
C ASP A 290 15.97 -36.26 -21.62
#